data_AF-A0A351H7G2-F1
#
_entry.id   AF-A0A351H7G2-F1
#
_cell.length_a   1.000
_cell.length_b   1.000
_cell.length_c   1.000
_cell.angle_alpha   90.00
_cell.angle_beta   90.00
_cell.angle_gamma   90.00
#
_symmetry.space_group_name_H-M   'P 1'
#
loop_
_entity.id
_entity.type
_entity.pdbx_description
1 polymer ?
#
loop_
_entity_poly.entity_id
_entity_poly.type
_entity_poly.pdbx_seq_one_letter_code
_entity_poly.pdbx_strand_id
1 'polypeptide(L)'
;MRENDKLLYKTMKSLLNERLSDAEAQSLTDEGYVIKNPTRKTAVMIALYKKAAGGDLAAIKELRSIVSEKEGEKPANGRAVVIIDDVGN
;
A
#
# COMPACT_ATOMS: atom_id res chain seq x y z
N MET A 1 -8.06 18.61 -9.26
CA MET A 1 -6.83 17.91 -9.65
C MET A 1 -6.49 18.27 -11.08
N ARG A 2 -5.25 18.70 -11.33
CA ARG A 2 -4.77 18.99 -12.69
C ARG A 2 -4.71 17.69 -13.50
N GLU A 3 -4.79 17.75 -14.83
CA GLU A 3 -4.78 16.53 -15.68
C GLU A 3 -3.55 15.66 -15.44
N ASN A 4 -2.39 16.29 -15.22
CA ASN A 4 -1.15 15.59 -14.87
C ASN A 4 -1.27 14.80 -13.56
N ASP A 5 -1.94 15.36 -12.55
CA ASP A 5 -2.17 14.69 -11.26
C ASP A 5 -3.05 13.43 -11.46
N LYS A 6 -4.06 13.51 -12.34
CA LYS A 6 -4.93 12.38 -12.67
C LYS A 6 -4.20 11.29 -13.43
N LEU A 7 -3.34 11.67 -14.38
CA LEU A 7 -2.52 10.72 -15.14
C LEU A 7 -1.53 10.00 -14.24
N LEU A 8 -0.80 10.76 -13.40
CA LEU A 8 0.13 10.20 -12.42
C LEU A 8 -0.57 9.20 -11.50
N TYR A 9 -1.73 9.59 -10.95
CA TYR A 9 -2.52 8.71 -10.09
C TYR A 9 -2.90 7.40 -10.78
N LYS A 10 -3.38 7.45 -12.03
CA LYS A 10 -3.72 6.25 -12.81
C LYS A 10 -2.50 5.36 -13.04
N THR A 11 -1.37 5.94 -13.42
CA THR A 11 -0.13 5.19 -13.64
C THR A 11 0.33 4.50 -12.36
N MET A 12 0.37 5.21 -11.24
CA MET A 12 0.75 4.63 -9.95
C MET A 12 -0.19 3.51 -9.52
N LYS A 13 -1.51 3.69 -9.68
CA LYS A 13 -2.49 2.65 -9.39
C LYS A 13 -2.25 1.40 -10.25
N SER A 14 -1.96 1.57 -11.54
CA SER A 14 -1.64 0.47 -12.44
C SER A 14 -0.40 -0.29 -11.96
N LEU A 15 0.69 0.42 -11.68
CA LEU A 15 1.95 -0.17 -11.22
C LEU A 15 1.79 -0.96 -9.92
N LEU A 16 0.98 -0.46 -8.98
CA LEU A 16 0.73 -1.16 -7.71
C LEU A 16 -0.05 -2.47 -7.88
N ASN A 17 -0.88 -2.55 -8.91
CA ASN A 17 -1.68 -3.73 -9.23
C ASN A 17 -0.94 -4.76 -10.11
N GLU A 18 0.26 -4.43 -10.58
CA GLU A 18 1.10 -5.39 -11.30
C GLU A 18 1.48 -6.56 -10.39
N ARG A 19 1.40 -7.78 -10.94
CA ARG A 19 1.86 -8.98 -10.25
C ARG A 19 3.36 -8.90 -10.03
N LEU A 20 3.79 -9.44 -8.89
CA LEU A 20 5.21 -9.68 -8.67
C LEU A 20 5.73 -10.70 -9.66
N SER A 21 7.02 -10.58 -10.00
CA SER A 21 7.73 -11.64 -10.70
C SER A 21 7.82 -12.91 -9.85
N ASP A 22 8.07 -14.06 -10.48
CA ASP A 22 8.18 -15.34 -9.77
C ASP A 22 9.27 -15.29 -8.68
N ALA A 23 10.38 -14.61 -8.94
CA ALA A 23 11.47 -14.44 -7.98
C ALA A 23 11.06 -13.61 -6.75
N GLU A 24 10.33 -12.52 -6.97
CA GLU A 24 9.81 -11.68 -5.88
C GLU A 24 8.72 -12.41 -5.07
N ALA A 25 7.85 -13.17 -5.74
CA ALA A 25 6.83 -13.98 -5.08
C ALA A 25 7.46 -15.12 -4.26
N GLN A 26 8.51 -15.76 -4.78
CA GLN A 26 9.26 -16.78 -4.06
C GLN A 26 9.93 -16.20 -2.82
N SER A 27 10.57 -15.02 -2.93
CA SER A 27 11.18 -14.33 -1.79
C SER A 27 10.18 -14.09 -0.64
N LEU A 28 8.95 -13.67 -0.95
CA LEU A 28 7.90 -13.53 0.07
C LEU A 28 7.52 -14.88 0.70
N THR A 29 7.49 -15.94 -0.09
CA THR A 29 7.19 -17.30 0.40
C THR A 29 8.30 -17.80 1.32
N ASP A 30 9.56 -17.56 0.99
CA ASP A 30 10.73 -17.93 1.78
C ASP A 30 10.77 -17.19 3.13
N GLU A 31 10.24 -15.97 3.18
CA GLU A 31 10.01 -15.21 4.40
C GLU A 31 8.80 -15.68 5.22
N GLY A 32 8.03 -16.66 4.72
CA GLY A 32 6.88 -17.26 5.39
C GLY A 32 5.51 -16.68 5.01
N TYR A 33 5.43 -15.81 3.99
CA TYR A 33 4.16 -15.26 3.52
C TYR A 33 3.52 -16.14 2.45
N VAL A 34 2.32 -16.68 2.72
CA VAL A 34 1.53 -17.42 1.74
C VAL A 34 0.45 -16.51 1.15
N ILE A 35 0.72 -15.95 -0.03
CA ILE A 35 -0.17 -14.96 -0.66
C ILE A 35 -0.55 -15.42 -2.07
N LYS A 36 -1.85 -15.52 -2.31
CA LYS A 36 -2.39 -15.88 -3.63
C LYS A 36 -2.30 -14.68 -4.58
N ASN A 37 -1.44 -14.79 -5.60
CA ASN A 37 -1.18 -13.74 -6.60
C ASN A 37 -0.65 -12.42 -6.00
N PRO A 38 0.57 -12.40 -5.43
CA PRO A 38 1.11 -11.19 -4.84
C PRO A 38 1.32 -10.11 -5.90
N THR A 39 1.00 -8.87 -5.56
CA THR A 39 1.21 -7.68 -6.40
C THR A 39 2.26 -6.76 -5.79
N ARG A 40 2.68 -5.73 -6.53
CA ARG A 40 3.54 -4.68 -5.96
C ARG A 40 2.93 -4.03 -4.71
N LYS A 41 1.60 -3.84 -4.68
CA LYS A 41 0.89 -3.39 -3.47
C LYS A 41 1.14 -4.33 -2.30
N THR A 42 1.07 -5.66 -2.51
CA THR A 42 1.38 -6.65 -1.48
C THR A 42 2.79 -6.47 -0.91
N ALA A 43 3.80 -6.37 -1.77
CA ALA A 43 5.19 -6.20 -1.35
C ALA A 43 5.39 -4.88 -0.57
N VAL A 44 4.81 -3.79 -1.04
CA VAL A 44 4.86 -2.48 -0.37
C VAL A 44 4.22 -2.55 1.01
N MET A 45 3.05 -3.18 1.14
CA MET A 45 2.38 -3.33 2.44
C MET A 45 3.22 -4.14 3.42
N ILE A 46 3.79 -5.27 3.00
CA ILE A 46 4.67 -6.09 3.85
C ILE A 46 5.89 -5.29 4.31
N ALA A 47 6.56 -4.59 3.39
CA ALA A 47 7.71 -3.76 3.72
C ALA A 47 7.34 -2.65 4.73
N LEU A 48 6.17 -2.03 4.56
CA LEU A 48 5.66 -1.01 5.47
C LEU A 48 5.39 -1.59 6.87
N TYR A 49 4.74 -2.75 6.96
CA TYR A 49 4.52 -3.46 8.22
C TYR A 49 5.82 -3.83 8.92
N LYS A 50 6.83 -4.33 8.19
CA LYS A 50 8.13 -4.66 8.76
C LYS A 50 8.82 -3.44 9.36
N LYS A 51 8.81 -2.30 8.65
CA LYS A 51 9.36 -1.04 9.17
C LYS A 51 8.64 -0.58 10.43
N ALA A 52 7.31 -0.65 10.43
CA ALA A 52 6.51 -0.27 11.58
C ALA A 52 6.76 -1.19 12.80
N ALA A 53 6.86 -2.51 12.58
CA ALA A 53 7.22 -3.47 13.62
C ALA A 53 8.64 -3.23 14.17
N GLY A 54 9.55 -2.71 13.35
CA GLY A 54 10.87 -2.25 13.76
C GLY A 54 10.90 -0.91 14.50
N GLY A 55 9.75 -0.26 14.73
CA GLY A 55 9.64 1.01 15.46
C GLY A 55 9.72 2.26 14.59
N ASP A 56 9.67 2.14 13.26
CA ASP A 56 9.63 3.31 12.37
C ASP A 56 8.30 4.07 12.52
N LEU A 57 8.37 5.25 13.15
CA LEU A 57 7.20 6.09 13.41
C LEU A 57 6.51 6.58 12.12
N ALA A 58 7.26 6.80 11.04
CA ALA A 58 6.68 7.22 9.76
C ALA A 58 5.87 6.06 9.15
N ALA A 59 6.39 4.84 9.20
CA ALA A 59 5.67 3.66 8.74
C ALA A 59 4.41 3.37 9.57
N ILE A 60 4.47 3.57 10.89
CA ILE A 60 3.30 3.45 11.79
C ILE A 60 2.22 4.48 11.44
N LYS A 61 2.60 5.73 11.18
CA LYS A 61 1.67 6.79 10.78
C LYS A 61 1.03 6.49 9.44
N GLU A 62 1.81 5.99 8.49
CA GLU A 62 1.31 5.61 7.18
C GLU A 62 0.29 4.48 7.28
N LEU A 63 0.60 3.40 8.00
CA LEU A 63 -0.35 2.30 8.25
C LEU A 63 -1.63 2.79 8.93
N ARG A 64 -1.51 3.70 9.90
CA ARG A 64 -2.67 4.32 10.54
C ARG A 64 -3.51 5.08 9.52
N SER A 65 -2.90 5.86 8.64
CA SER A 65 -3.59 6.57 7.57
C SER A 65 -4.36 5.61 6.67
N ILE A 66 -3.71 4.51 6.24
CA ILE A 66 -4.33 3.47 5.39
C ILE A 66 -5.56 2.84 6.06
N VAL A 67 -5.47 2.54 7.36
CA VAL A 67 -6.59 1.94 8.11
C VAL A 67 -7.71 2.94 8.33
N SER A 68 -7.38 4.18 8.73
CA SER A 68 -8.37 5.25 8.95
C SER A 68 -9.09 5.70 7.69
N GLU A 69 -8.47 5.59 6.51
CA GLU A 69 -9.15 5.83 5.23
C GLU A 69 -10.28 4.82 4.96
N LYS A 70 -10.24 3.61 5.55
CA LYS A 70 -11.31 2.61 5.44
C LYS A 70 -12.49 2.83 6.39
N GLU A 71 -12.26 3.50 7.51
CA GLU A 71 -13.29 3.72 8.54
C GLU A 71 -14.11 5.00 8.34
N GLY A 72 -13.81 5.80 7.30
CA GLY A 72 -14.65 6.94 6.94
C GLY A 72 -14.66 8.05 7.99
N GLU A 73 -13.50 8.55 8.42
CA GLU A 73 -13.43 9.83 9.14
C GLU A 73 -12.29 10.71 8.64
N LYS A 74 -12.65 11.91 8.16
CA LYS A 74 -11.74 13.05 7.99
C LYS A 74 -11.22 13.46 9.38
N PRO A 75 -9.92 13.82 9.47
CA PRO A 75 -9.57 15.06 10.14
C PRO A 75 -8.95 16.04 9.15
N ALA A 76 -9.44 17.28 9.24
CA ALA A 76 -8.91 18.44 8.57
C ALA A 76 -7.45 18.67 8.99
N ASN A 77 -6.63 19.12 8.03
CA ASN A 77 -5.26 19.64 8.16
C ASN A 77 -4.14 18.60 8.39
N GLY A 78 -3.51 18.22 7.28
CA GLY A 78 -2.20 17.57 7.25
C GLY A 78 -2.09 16.55 6.13
N ARG A 79 -1.77 17.02 4.90
CA ARG A 79 -1.44 16.23 3.69
C ARG A 79 -1.95 14.77 3.69
N ALA A 80 -3.17 14.60 3.16
CA ALA A 80 -3.73 13.29 2.86
C ALA A 80 -2.83 12.54 1.86
N VAL A 81 -2.28 11.40 2.29
CA VAL A 81 -1.70 10.40 1.39
C VAL A 81 -2.81 9.41 1.09
N VAL A 82 -3.42 9.55 -0.08
CA VAL A 82 -4.51 8.68 -0.54
C VAL A 82 -3.96 7.28 -0.78
N ILE A 83 -4.34 6.31 0.05
CA ILE A 83 -4.06 4.90 -0.17
C ILE A 83 -5.37 4.14 -0.38
N ILE A 84 -5.50 3.69 -1.61
CA ILE A 84 -6.67 3.03 -2.18
C ILE A 84 -7.02 1.77 -1.39
N ASP A 85 -8.18 1.83 -0.72
CA ASP A 85 -8.92 0.69 -0.22
C ASP A 85 -9.45 -0.17 -1.39
N ASP A 86 -9.36 -1.48 -1.21
CA ASP A 86 -10.10 -2.44 -2.04
C ASP A 86 -10.40 -3.65 -1.15
N VAL A 87 -11.48 -3.52 -0.38
CA VAL A 87 -12.19 -4.65 0.25
C VAL A 87 -13.67 -4.45 -0.03
N GLY A 88 -14.17 -5.13 -1.07
CA GLY A 88 -15.57 -5.57 -1.14
C GLY A 88 -16.45 -4.98 -2.25
N ASN A 89 -16.55 -5.76 -3.33
CA ASN A 89 -17.56 -5.78 -4.42
C ASN A 89 -17.46 -4.73 -5.53
#